data_AF-A0A8T3S7F7-F1
#
_entry.id   AF-A0A8T3S7F7-F1
#
_cell.length_a   1.000
_cell.length_b   1.000
_cell.length_c   1.000
_cell.angle_alpha   90.00
_cell.angle_beta   90.00
_cell.angle_gamma   90.00
#
_symmetry.space_group_name_H-M   'P 1'
#
loop_
_entity.id
_entity.type
_entity.pdbx_description
1 polymer ?
#
loop_
_entity_poly.entity_id
_entity_poly.type
_entity_poly.pdbx_seq_one_letter_code
_entity_poly.pdbx_strand_id
1 'polypeptide(L)' 'MPPKLGTGQARAGHLLIIGGAEDKLRQRQILSRFVALAGGNEARIVIISTASSLGDEATQLYLSLFRQMGIADV' A
#
# COMPACT_ATOMS: atom_id res chain seq x y z
N MET A 1 -20.87 -2.11 11.41
CA MET A 1 -21.30 -3.15 10.45
C MET A 1 -20.05 -3.64 9.73
N PRO A 2 -19.69 -4.94 9.79
CA PRO A 2 -18.59 -5.45 8.97
C PRO A 2 -18.97 -5.41 7.48
N PRO A 3 -18.01 -5.22 6.56
CA PRO A 3 -18.30 -5.21 5.14
C PRO A 3 -18.84 -6.58 4.70
N LYS A 4 -19.95 -6.57 3.94
CA LYS A 4 -20.47 -7.78 3.29
C LYS A 4 -19.48 -8.21 2.21
N LEU A 5 -18.84 -9.36 2.40
CA LEU A 5 -18.05 -10.01 1.35
C LEU A 5 -19.00 -10.34 0.19
N GLY A 6 -18.84 -9.61 -0.92
CA GLY A 6 -19.68 -9.78 -2.10
C GLY A 6 -19.55 -11.19 -2.68
N THR A 7 -20.65 -11.76 -3.15
CA THR A 7 -20.75 -13.08 -3.80
C THR A 7 -20.15 -13.11 -5.21
N GLY A 8 -19.13 -12.29 -5.47
CA GLY A 8 -18.34 -12.36 -6.69
C GLY A 8 -17.31 -13.47 -6.57
N GLN A 9 -17.13 -14.25 -7.64
CA GLN A 9 -16.01 -15.17 -7.81
C GLN A 9 -14.74 -14.47 -7.28
N ALA A 10 -14.11 -15.04 -6.24
CA ALA A 10 -12.99 -14.40 -5.56
C ALA A 10 -11.90 -14.10 -6.59
N ARG A 11 -11.82 -12.84 -7.03
CA ARG A 11 -10.74 -12.42 -7.91
C ARG A 11 -9.48 -12.50 -7.08
N ALA A 12 -8.57 -13.38 -7.48
CA ALA A 12 -7.24 -13.43 -6.90
C ALA A 12 -6.62 -12.03 -7.02
N GLY A 13 -6.31 -11.42 -5.87
CA GLY A 13 -5.60 -10.15 -5.82
C GLY A 13 -4.14 -10.32 -6.24
N HIS A 14 -3.46 -9.21 -6.50
CA HIS A 14 -2.03 -9.23 -6.77
C HIS A 14 -1.24 -9.43 -5.48
N LEU A 15 -0.25 -10.32 -5.50
CA LEU A 15 0.78 -10.43 -4.46
C LEU A 15 2.09 -9.88 -5.01
N LEU A 16 2.64 -8.86 -4.36
CA LEU A 16 3.93 -8.27 -4.69
C LEU A 16 4.91 -8.49 -3.53
N ILE A 17 5.95 -9.29 -3.76
CA ILE A 17 6.99 -9.57 -2.76
C ILE A 17 8.18 -8.65 -3.03
N ILE A 18 8.62 -7.91 -2.02
CA ILE A 18 9.70 -6.92 -2.11
C ILE A 18 10.80 -7.36 -1.15
N GLY A 19 11.99 -7.68 -1.66
CA GLY A 19 13.11 -8.23 -0.88
C GLY A 19 13.86 -7.26 0.04
N GLY A 20 13.38 -6.03 0.21
CA GLY A 20 14.05 -4.96 0.97
C GLY A 20 14.89 -4.00 0.12
N ALA A 21 15.29 -2.88 0.74
CA ALA A 21 15.95 -1.74 0.10
C ALA A 21 15.16 -1.14 -1.09
N GLU A 22 13.82 -1.14 -1.00
CA GLU A 22 13.01 -0.46 -1.99
C GLU A 22 13.31 1.04 -1.96
N ASP A 23 13.51 1.61 -3.14
CA ASP A 23 13.90 3.02 -3.28
C ASP A 23 12.75 3.94 -2.87
N LYS A 24 12.75 4.34 -1.61
CA LYS A 24 11.79 5.28 -1.02
C LYS A 24 12.07 6.74 -1.41
N LEU A 25 13.24 7.03 -1.99
CA LEU A 25 13.77 8.39 -2.15
C LEU A 25 13.86 8.87 -3.60
N ARG A 26 14.17 8.01 -4.59
CA ARG A 26 14.26 8.45 -6.00
C ARG A 26 13.03 8.04 -6.79
N GLN A 27 13.07 6.92 -7.48
CA GLN A 27 12.10 6.66 -8.55
C GLN A 27 10.84 5.96 -8.04
N ARG A 28 10.87 5.41 -6.81
CA ARG A 28 9.73 4.76 -6.14
C ARG A 28 9.01 3.75 -7.03
N GLN A 29 9.70 3.17 -8.02
CA GLN A 29 9.06 2.43 -9.12
C GLN A 29 8.18 1.28 -8.62
N ILE A 30 8.64 0.59 -7.58
CA ILE A 30 7.94 -0.53 -6.97
C ILE A 30 6.68 -0.05 -6.22
N LEU A 31 6.76 1.08 -5.50
CA LEU A 31 5.60 1.65 -4.79
C LEU A 31 4.57 2.21 -5.77
N SER A 32 5.00 2.86 -6.85
CA SER A 32 4.10 3.30 -7.93
C SER A 32 3.43 2.11 -8.61
N ARG A 33 4.15 1.00 -8.81
CA ARG A 33 3.57 -0.24 -9.33
C ARG A 33 2.56 -0.84 -8.35
N PHE A 34 2.86 -0.86 -7.06
CA PHE A 34 1.92 -1.29 -6.03
C PHE A 34 0.61 -0.47 -6.09
N VAL A 35 0.71 0.85 -6.12
CA VAL A 35 -0.45 1.75 -6.25
C VAL A 35 -1.27 1.45 -7.51
N ALA A 36 -0.62 1.28 -8.67
CA ALA A 36 -1.30 0.94 -9.91
C ALA A 36 -2.07 -0.39 -9.81
N LEU A 37 -1.48 -1.40 -9.17
CA LEU A 37 -2.12 -2.71 -8.95
C LEU A 37 -3.25 -2.66 -7.89
N ALA A 38 -3.17 -1.72 -6.95
CA ALA A 38 -4.15 -1.53 -5.87
C ALA A 38 -5.40 -0.74 -6.32
N GLY A 39 -5.42 -0.20 -7.53
CA GLY A 39 -6.55 0.58 -8.07
C GLY A 39 -6.21 2.02 -8.46
N GLY A 40 -4.93 2.41 -8.42
CA GLY A 40 -4.51 3.76 -8.76
C GLY A 40 -5.08 4.79 -7.78
N ASN A 41 -5.64 5.88 -8.29
CA ASN A 41 -6.18 6.97 -7.48
C ASN A 41 -7.36 6.57 -6.58
N GLU A 42 -8.07 5.50 -6.94
CA GLU A 42 -9.21 4.95 -6.18
C GLU A 42 -8.76 3.86 -5.19
N ALA A 43 -7.44 3.64 -5.05
CA ALA A 43 -6.93 2.64 -4.12
C ALA A 43 -7.26 3.02 -2.67
N ARG A 44 -7.59 2.00 -1.88
CA ARG A 44 -7.74 2.09 -0.42
C ARG A 44 -6.63 1.26 0.19
N ILE A 45 -5.67 1.91 0.83
CA ILE A 45 -4.43 1.27 1.26
C ILE A 45 -4.43 1.17 2.79
N VAL A 46 -3.95 0.05 3.33
CA VAL A 46 -3.71 -0.11 4.76
C VAL A 46 -2.25 -0.46 4.97
N ILE A 47 -1.61 0.19 5.95
CA ILE A 47 -0.21 -0.04 6.30
C ILE A 47 -0.14 -0.85 7.60
N ILE A 48 0.59 -1.96 7.58
CA ILE A 48 0.84 -2.81 8.75
C ILE A 48 2.35 -2.85 8.97
N SER A 49 2.82 -2.12 9.98
CA SER A 49 4.25 -1.89 10.25
C SER A 49 4.81 -2.72 11.42
N THR A 50 4.10 -3.77 11.85
CA THR A 50 4.44 -4.57 13.04
C THR A 50 5.80 -5.27 12.97
N ALA A 51 6.36 -5.45 11.78
CA ALA A 51 7.71 -6.01 11.59
C ALA A 51 8.84 -5.00 11.80
N SER A 52 8.54 -3.69 11.84
CA SER A 52 9.52 -2.63 11.98
C SER A 52 9.83 -2.35 13.45
N SER A 53 11.10 -2.21 13.81
CA SER A 53 11.52 -1.71 15.13
C SER A 53 11.26 -0.20 15.30
N LEU A 54 11.01 0.52 14.20
CA LEU A 54 10.69 1.95 14.20
C LEU A 54 9.19 2.25 14.40
N GLY A 55 8.35 1.20 14.50
CA GLY A 55 6.93 1.31 14.82
C GLY A 55 6.18 2.40 14.04
N ASP A 56 5.63 3.38 14.76
CA ASP A 56 4.81 4.47 14.22
C ASP A 56 5.54 5.33 13.19
N GLU A 57 6.86 5.51 13.31
CA GLU A 57 7.64 6.31 12.35
C GLU A 57 7.63 5.65 10.96
N ALA A 58 7.73 4.32 10.91
CA ALA A 58 7.63 3.57 9.66
C ALA A 58 6.22 3.71 9.06
N THR A 59 5.19 3.66 9.90
CA THR A 59 3.80 3.91 9.46
C THR A 59 3.65 5.30 8.85
N GLN A 60 4.12 6.34 9.54
CA GLN A 60 4.01 7.73 9.07
C GLN A 60 4.79 7.98 7.77
N LEU A 61 5.92 7.32 7.59
CA LEU A 61 6.69 7.37 6.35
C LEU A 61 5.85 6.87 5.17
N TYR A 62 5.25 5.68 5.27
CA TYR A 62 4.43 5.13 4.19
C TYR A 62 3.12 5.92 3.99
N LEU A 63 2.48 6.39 5.06
CA LEU A 63 1.30 7.26 4.97
C LEU A 63 1.62 8.51 4.15
N SER A 64 2.73 9.17 4.48
CA SER A 64 3.17 10.38 3.77
C SER A 64 3.50 10.09 2.31
N LEU A 65 4.20 8.98 2.04
CA LEU A 65 4.55 8.57 0.67
C LEU A 65 3.31 8.30 -0.19
N PHE A 66 2.32 7.56 0.30
CA PHE A 66 1.12 7.25 -0.48
C PHE A 66 0.23 8.49 -0.68
N ARG A 67 0.13 9.37 0.33
CA ARG A 67 -0.57 10.66 0.17
C ARG A 67 0.11 11.55 -0.88
N GLN A 68 1.45 11.61 -0.90
CA GLN A 68 2.21 12.30 -1.95
C GLN A 68 2.00 11.70 -3.35
N MET A 69 1.60 10.43 -3.44
CA MET A 69 1.24 9.75 -4.69
C MET A 69 -0.24 9.96 -5.08
N GLY A 70 -1.00 10.77 -4.34
CA GLY A 70 -2.40 11.10 -4.65
C GLY A 70 -3.45 10.18 -4.03
N ILE A 71 -3.05 9.25 -3.16
CA ILE A 71 -4.00 8.34 -2.52
C ILE A 71 -4.72 9.02 -1.36
N ALA A 72 -6.05 9.12 -1.47
CA ALA A 72 -6.88 9.81 -0.50
C ALA A 72 -7.23 8.94 0.73
N ASP A 73 -7.37 7.62 0.55
CA ASP A 73 -7.73 6.68 1.61
C ASP A 73 -6.54 5.78 1.96
N VAL A 74 -5.74 6.22 2.94
CA VAL A 74 -4.59 5.52 3.51
C VAL A 74 -4.42 5.77 5.00
#